data_AF-A0A4V5TL25-F1
#
_entry.id   AF-A0A4V5TL25-F1
#
_cell.length_a   1.000
_cell.length_b   1.000
_cell.length_c   1.000
_cell.angle_alpha   90.00
_cell.angle_beta   90.00
_cell.angle_gamma   90.00
#
_symmetry.space_group_name_H-M   'P 1'
#
loop_
_entity.id
_entity.type
_entity.pdbx_description
1 polymer ?
#
loop_
_entity_poly.entity_id
_entity_poly.type
_entity_poly.pdbx_seq_one_letter_code
_entity_poly.pdbx_strand_id
1 'polypeptide(L)'
;MITYAGDESNLPDIFERINQRGTKLNKYEVFAATWIDSDTQVNSEKVRVEINNKYSALIEKGFSIDGLQEDGMIASFNLFEYLFGFGKVIVGEGRYLFSGSTKADPTETEPAAFSLACLSRGRQLSAMRSLPEFMPRSADGLIDPAAMEAGLLDAAKAVQSWISPYTSLRLNSQGVDSIEIAHGELQIVSMIARAAAGRWNTQGDWSEKDGWEDDWKALEKAMPQHYLLDIIEETWRGPLYTIAFNRVWQSEDSADTENLEPSDYYKKPIEKESFALILDSWFEKQMAREQRTRSYVRGSDKALLRFVYAGIVSHLDNQIQTFELEHLFPVSRLRQEIPEAESGWPISCIANLALFTRALNREKSKQTISEYLAKNVLPAPEKKLLDQCLLCDSASVSIPEDGLSREAYEEFLRTRWADMKEHLFHNLKVSAS
;
A
#
# COMPACT_ATOMS: atom_id res chain seq x y z
N MET A 1 -41.88 -9.74 0.23
CA MET A 1 -42.08 -8.35 0.66
C MET A 1 -42.01 -8.34 2.18
N ILE A 2 -40.93 -7.77 2.73
CA ILE A 2 -40.79 -7.58 4.18
C ILE A 2 -41.02 -6.09 4.43
N THR A 3 -42.08 -5.76 5.16
CA THR A 3 -42.42 -4.38 5.50
C THR A 3 -41.91 -4.10 6.91
N TYR A 4 -40.95 -3.18 7.04
CA TYR A 4 -40.47 -2.69 8.32
C TYR A 4 -41.14 -1.36 8.65
N ALA A 5 -41.66 -1.24 9.86
CA ALA A 5 -42.31 -0.03 10.38
C ALA A 5 -41.56 0.44 11.63
N GLY A 6 -40.45 1.14 11.40
CA GLY A 6 -39.63 1.78 12.43
C GLY A 6 -38.70 2.80 11.79
N ASP A 7 -37.85 3.45 12.58
CA ASP A 7 -36.93 4.46 12.07
C ASP A 7 -35.93 3.84 11.08
N GLU A 8 -35.88 4.38 9.85
CA GLU A 8 -35.03 3.93 8.74
C GLU A 8 -33.54 3.96 9.08
N SER A 9 -33.15 4.70 10.12
CA SER A 9 -31.79 4.71 10.67
C SER A 9 -31.32 3.32 11.13
N ASN A 10 -32.24 2.42 11.51
CA ASN A 10 -31.94 1.08 12.00
C ASN A 10 -31.86 0.03 10.89
N LEU A 11 -32.19 0.37 9.63
CA LEU A 11 -32.20 -0.60 8.54
C LEU A 11 -30.85 -1.31 8.34
N PRO A 12 -29.67 -0.66 8.39
CA PRO A 12 -28.39 -1.33 8.25
C PRO A 12 -28.15 -2.42 9.31
N ASP A 13 -28.42 -2.11 10.58
CA ASP A 13 -28.27 -3.06 11.70
C ASP A 13 -29.32 -4.18 11.66
N ILE A 14 -30.52 -3.87 11.16
CA ILE A 14 -31.60 -4.84 10.95
C ILE A 14 -31.26 -5.78 9.79
N PHE A 15 -30.71 -5.27 8.69
CA PHE A 15 -30.19 -6.09 7.59
C PHE A 15 -29.01 -6.94 8.08
N GLU A 16 -28.11 -6.40 8.90
CA GLU A 16 -27.01 -7.16 9.52
C GLU A 16 -27.51 -8.32 10.40
N ARG A 17 -28.64 -8.15 11.10
CA ARG A 17 -29.31 -9.20 11.90
C ARG A 17 -30.13 -10.19 11.05
N ILE A 18 -30.78 -9.75 9.97
CA ILE A 18 -31.52 -10.61 9.03
C ILE A 18 -30.58 -11.45 8.16
N ASN A 19 -29.33 -11.00 7.99
CA ASN A 19 -28.25 -11.64 7.23
C ASN A 19 -27.70 -12.97 7.80
N GLN A 20 -28.45 -13.68 8.64
CA GLN A 20 -28.04 -15.01 9.17
C GLN A 20 -28.43 -16.20 8.27
N ARG A 21 -29.24 -16.01 7.20
CA ARG A 21 -29.73 -17.13 6.36
C ARG A 21 -29.77 -16.88 4.83
N GLY A 22 -29.05 -15.89 4.31
CA GLY A 22 -28.97 -15.60 2.85
C GLY A 22 -27.60 -15.07 2.41
N THR A 23 -27.42 -14.82 1.09
CA THR A 23 -26.19 -14.24 0.53
C THR A 23 -25.92 -12.87 1.15
N LYS A 24 -24.78 -12.74 1.83
CA LYS A 24 -24.39 -11.55 2.61
C LYS A 24 -24.02 -10.40 1.67
N LEU A 25 -24.84 -9.36 1.63
CA LEU A 25 -24.50 -8.11 0.93
C LEU A 25 -23.39 -7.36 1.68
N ASN A 26 -22.42 -6.82 0.95
CA ASN A 26 -21.38 -5.95 1.50
C ASN A 26 -21.91 -4.51 1.69
N LYS A 27 -21.20 -3.69 2.49
CA LYS A 27 -21.66 -2.33 2.83
C LYS A 27 -21.90 -1.42 1.60
N TYR A 28 -21.17 -1.64 0.51
CA TYR A 28 -21.32 -0.86 -0.72
C TYR A 28 -22.55 -1.28 -1.52
N GLU A 29 -22.89 -2.57 -1.50
CA GLU A 29 -24.13 -3.09 -2.09
C GLU A 29 -25.38 -2.60 -1.36
N VAL A 30 -25.28 -2.29 -0.06
CA VAL A 30 -26.34 -1.59 0.67
C VAL A 30 -26.53 -0.16 0.12
N PHE A 31 -25.44 0.53 -0.22
CA PHE A 31 -25.53 1.87 -0.82
C PHE A 31 -26.14 1.85 -2.22
N ALA A 32 -25.91 0.78 -3.00
CA ALA A 32 -26.53 0.60 -4.31
C ALA A 32 -28.06 0.71 -4.24
N ALA A 33 -28.68 0.14 -3.20
CA ALA A 33 -30.12 0.21 -3.00
C ALA A 33 -30.59 1.62 -2.59
N THR A 34 -29.80 2.36 -1.80
CA THR A 34 -30.17 3.70 -1.34
C THR A 34 -29.95 4.80 -2.37
N TRP A 35 -29.13 4.55 -3.40
CA TRP A 35 -28.76 5.55 -4.40
C TRP A 35 -29.41 5.30 -5.76
N ILE A 36 -30.52 4.57 -5.80
CA ILE A 36 -31.18 4.21 -7.05
C ILE A 36 -31.63 5.44 -7.86
N ASP A 37 -32.02 6.52 -7.17
CA ASP A 37 -32.47 7.78 -7.78
C ASP A 37 -31.32 8.81 -7.96
N SER A 38 -30.06 8.36 -7.98
CA SER A 38 -28.88 9.22 -8.14
C SER A 38 -28.37 9.27 -9.57
N ASP A 39 -29.18 9.79 -10.49
CA ASP A 39 -28.83 9.89 -11.91
C ASP A 39 -27.45 10.55 -12.10
N THR A 40 -26.54 9.80 -12.71
CA THR A 40 -25.12 10.12 -12.80
C THR A 40 -24.64 10.05 -14.24
N GLN A 41 -23.98 11.13 -14.67
CA GLN A 41 -23.29 11.16 -15.96
C GLN A 41 -22.01 10.34 -15.86
N VAL A 42 -21.86 9.34 -16.72
CA VAL A 42 -20.63 8.56 -16.84
C VAL A 42 -20.04 8.85 -18.20
N ASN A 43 -19.13 9.82 -18.31
CA ASN A 43 -18.57 10.22 -19.61
C ASN A 43 -17.35 9.38 -20.02
N SER A 44 -16.70 8.75 -19.06
CA SER A 44 -15.50 7.93 -19.26
C SER A 44 -15.83 6.58 -19.88
N GLU A 45 -15.31 6.34 -21.08
CA GLU A 45 -15.49 5.06 -21.79
C GLU A 45 -14.95 3.89 -20.98
N LYS A 46 -13.78 4.04 -20.33
CA LYS A 46 -13.19 3.00 -19.48
C LYS A 46 -14.12 2.63 -18.32
N VAL A 47 -14.72 3.62 -17.66
CA VAL A 47 -15.67 3.38 -16.56
C VAL A 47 -16.91 2.66 -17.07
N ARG A 48 -17.47 3.08 -18.22
CA ARG A 48 -18.62 2.39 -18.84
C ARG A 48 -18.30 0.93 -19.18
N VAL A 49 -17.10 0.65 -19.69
CA VAL A 49 -16.65 -0.71 -20.01
C VAL A 49 -16.64 -1.57 -18.75
N GLU A 50 -16.04 -1.09 -17.66
CA GLU A 50 -15.99 -1.85 -16.39
C GLU A 50 -17.37 -2.10 -15.77
N ILE A 51 -18.29 -1.14 -15.90
CA ILE A 51 -19.69 -1.32 -15.46
C ILE A 51 -20.38 -2.39 -16.31
N ASN A 52 -20.24 -2.35 -17.63
CA ASN A 52 -20.88 -3.34 -18.49
C ASN A 52 -20.26 -4.74 -18.33
N ASN A 53 -18.95 -4.84 -18.10
CA ASN A 53 -18.28 -6.10 -17.77
C ASN A 53 -18.90 -6.78 -16.54
N LYS A 54 -19.23 -6.00 -15.50
CA LYS A 54 -19.96 -6.50 -14.32
C LYS A 54 -21.31 -7.09 -14.73
N TYR A 55 -22.10 -6.35 -15.52
CA TYR A 55 -23.42 -6.80 -15.91
C TYR A 55 -23.38 -8.02 -16.82
N SER A 56 -22.47 -8.08 -17.79
CA SER A 56 -22.25 -9.27 -18.60
C SER A 56 -21.92 -10.50 -17.74
N ALA A 57 -21.03 -10.35 -16.75
CA ALA A 57 -20.69 -11.42 -15.83
C ALA A 57 -21.88 -11.87 -14.94
N LEU A 58 -22.77 -10.96 -14.56
CA LEU A 58 -24.01 -11.31 -13.85
C LEU A 58 -25.01 -12.04 -14.76
N ILE A 59 -25.16 -11.62 -16.02
CA ILE A 59 -26.01 -12.29 -17.00
C ILE A 59 -25.52 -13.73 -17.25
N GLU A 60 -24.20 -13.92 -17.41
CA GLU A 60 -23.59 -15.25 -17.55
C GLU A 60 -23.84 -16.14 -16.31
N LYS A 61 -23.92 -15.54 -15.12
CA LYS A 61 -24.31 -16.21 -13.87
C LYS A 61 -25.83 -16.44 -13.76
N GLY A 62 -26.63 -16.04 -14.76
CA GLY A 62 -28.07 -16.29 -14.85
C GLY A 62 -28.97 -15.21 -14.25
N PHE A 63 -28.43 -14.03 -13.93
CA PHE A 63 -29.22 -12.90 -13.42
C PHE A 63 -29.90 -12.13 -14.56
N SER A 64 -31.10 -11.61 -14.30
CA SER A 64 -31.77 -10.65 -15.19
C SER A 64 -31.40 -9.24 -14.78
N ILE A 65 -31.02 -8.39 -15.75
CA ILE A 65 -30.64 -6.99 -15.52
C ILE A 65 -31.66 -6.08 -16.18
N ASP A 66 -32.24 -5.17 -15.41
CA ASP A 66 -33.16 -4.15 -15.91
C ASP A 66 -32.38 -3.00 -16.57
N GLY A 67 -32.92 -2.41 -17.65
CA GLY A 67 -32.30 -1.27 -18.33
C GLY A 67 -31.26 -1.61 -19.41
N LEU A 68 -31.13 -2.88 -19.78
CA LEU A 68 -30.33 -3.30 -20.93
C LEU A 68 -30.92 -2.77 -22.25
N GLN A 69 -30.06 -2.22 -23.10
CA GLN A 69 -30.38 -1.85 -24.47
C GLN A 69 -30.33 -3.08 -25.41
N GLU A 70 -30.72 -2.90 -26.68
CA GLU A 70 -30.74 -3.97 -27.69
C GLU A 70 -29.35 -4.61 -27.92
N ASP A 71 -28.27 -3.88 -27.65
CA ASP A 71 -26.89 -4.35 -27.74
C ASP A 71 -26.39 -5.04 -26.46
N GLY A 72 -27.23 -5.17 -25.44
CA GLY A 72 -26.89 -5.79 -24.16
C GLY A 72 -26.07 -4.89 -23.22
N MET A 73 -25.97 -3.58 -23.51
CA MET A 73 -25.31 -2.61 -22.65
C MET A 73 -26.33 -1.79 -21.84
N ILE A 74 -25.94 -1.33 -20.65
CA ILE A 74 -26.70 -0.29 -19.95
C ILE A 74 -26.19 1.09 -20.34
N ALA A 75 -27.10 2.08 -20.39
CA ALA A 75 -26.77 3.44 -20.81
C ALA A 75 -27.17 4.54 -19.80
N SER A 76 -28.00 4.20 -18.82
CA SER A 76 -28.32 5.07 -17.69
C SER A 76 -27.60 4.53 -16.47
N PHE A 77 -27.01 5.42 -15.67
CA PHE A 77 -26.17 5.03 -14.55
C PHE A 77 -26.55 5.83 -13.30
N ASN A 78 -26.48 5.17 -12.15
CA ASN A 78 -26.51 5.78 -10.83
C ASN A 78 -25.10 5.95 -10.25
N LEU A 79 -25.00 6.63 -9.10
CA LEU A 79 -23.72 6.90 -8.46
C LEU A 79 -22.96 5.62 -8.08
N PHE A 80 -23.66 4.58 -7.66
CA PHE A 80 -23.03 3.32 -7.29
C PHE A 80 -22.37 2.65 -8.49
N GLU A 81 -23.03 2.60 -9.64
CA GLU A 81 -22.48 2.04 -10.87
C GLU A 81 -21.25 2.84 -11.32
N TYR A 82 -21.34 4.17 -11.30
CA TYR A 82 -20.20 5.03 -11.58
C TYR A 82 -19.00 4.70 -10.67
N LEU A 83 -19.19 4.70 -9.34
CA LEU A 83 -18.11 4.45 -8.39
C LEU A 83 -17.57 3.02 -8.47
N PHE A 84 -18.41 2.05 -8.82
CA PHE A 84 -17.99 0.68 -9.11
C PHE A 84 -17.01 0.65 -10.29
N GLY A 85 -17.41 1.21 -11.43
CA GLY A 85 -16.57 1.22 -12.63
C GLY A 85 -15.30 2.05 -12.43
N PHE A 86 -15.41 3.21 -11.77
CA PHE A 86 -14.26 4.05 -11.46
C PHE A 86 -13.28 3.35 -10.50
N GLY A 87 -13.79 2.56 -9.54
CA GLY A 87 -12.99 1.72 -8.66
C GLY A 87 -12.15 0.71 -9.44
N LYS A 88 -12.73 0.04 -10.44
CA LYS A 88 -12.00 -0.89 -11.31
C LYS A 88 -10.92 -0.17 -12.12
N VAL A 89 -11.23 0.99 -12.69
CA VAL A 89 -10.27 1.79 -13.47
C VAL A 89 -9.08 2.23 -12.61
N ILE A 90 -9.31 2.84 -11.45
CA ILE A 90 -8.23 3.37 -10.63
C ILE A 90 -7.34 2.27 -10.04
N VAL A 91 -7.92 1.14 -9.65
CA VAL A 91 -7.17 -0.04 -9.19
C VAL A 91 -6.36 -0.66 -10.33
N GLY A 92 -6.94 -0.75 -11.54
CA GLY A 92 -6.27 -1.27 -12.73
C GLY A 92 -5.08 -0.42 -13.19
N GLU A 93 -5.21 0.90 -13.18
CA GLU A 93 -4.11 1.82 -13.53
C GLU A 93 -3.07 1.96 -12.41
N GLY A 94 -3.48 1.75 -11.15
CA GLY A 94 -2.68 1.91 -9.94
C GLY A 94 -2.04 0.62 -9.42
N ARG A 95 -1.47 -0.24 -10.29
CA ARG A 95 -0.98 -1.58 -9.90
C ARG A 95 0.07 -1.63 -8.78
N TYR A 96 0.79 -0.54 -8.52
CA TYR A 96 1.76 -0.45 -7.42
C TYR A 96 1.18 0.16 -6.14
N LEU A 97 -0.05 0.67 -6.22
CA LEU A 97 -0.82 1.32 -5.17
C LEU A 97 -2.00 0.47 -4.68
N PHE A 98 -2.49 -0.45 -5.49
CA PHE A 98 -3.62 -1.30 -5.13
C PHE A 98 -3.30 -2.75 -5.42
N SER A 99 -3.73 -3.66 -4.53
CA SER A 99 -3.57 -5.10 -4.69
C SER A 99 -4.61 -5.70 -5.63
N GLY A 100 -4.94 -4.95 -6.70
CA GLY A 100 -5.87 -5.38 -7.72
C GLY A 100 -5.36 -6.63 -8.40
N SER A 101 -6.00 -7.75 -8.12
CA SER A 101 -5.79 -8.98 -8.88
C SER A 101 -6.34 -8.73 -10.28
N THR A 102 -5.51 -8.87 -11.32
CA THR A 102 -5.97 -8.99 -12.73
C THR A 102 -6.89 -10.20 -12.96
N LYS A 103 -7.16 -10.99 -11.90
CA LYS A 103 -8.07 -12.13 -11.84
C LYS A 103 -9.21 -11.92 -10.81
N ALA A 104 -9.44 -10.71 -10.32
CA ALA A 104 -10.54 -10.44 -9.41
C ALA A 104 -11.88 -10.69 -10.12
N ASP A 105 -12.91 -11.12 -9.36
CA ASP A 105 -14.24 -11.30 -9.92
C ASP A 105 -14.71 -9.95 -10.51
N PRO A 106 -15.11 -9.90 -11.80
CA PRO A 106 -15.58 -8.66 -12.43
C PRO A 106 -16.83 -8.08 -11.75
N THR A 107 -17.49 -8.83 -10.86
CA THR A 107 -18.64 -8.38 -10.08
C THR A 107 -18.28 -7.84 -8.70
N GLU A 108 -17.04 -8.04 -8.22
CA GLU A 108 -16.61 -7.59 -6.90
C GLU A 108 -16.34 -6.08 -6.87
N THR A 109 -16.84 -5.40 -5.85
CA THR A 109 -16.69 -3.94 -5.70
C THR A 109 -15.29 -3.57 -5.21
N GLU A 110 -14.61 -2.68 -5.94
CA GLU A 110 -13.37 -2.05 -5.48
C GLU A 110 -13.69 -0.85 -4.56
N PRO A 111 -13.31 -0.90 -3.27
CA PRO A 111 -13.70 0.12 -2.30
C PRO A 111 -13.03 1.48 -2.49
N ALA A 112 -11.89 1.53 -3.19
CA ALA A 112 -11.04 2.71 -3.31
C ALA A 112 -11.77 3.95 -3.84
N ALA A 113 -12.57 3.82 -4.91
CA ALA A 113 -13.28 4.96 -5.51
C ALA A 113 -14.33 5.56 -4.57
N PHE A 114 -15.04 4.73 -3.80
CA PHE A 114 -16.00 5.20 -2.80
C PHE A 114 -15.30 6.01 -1.71
N SER A 115 -14.18 5.49 -1.21
CA SER A 115 -13.39 6.15 -0.18
C SER A 115 -12.77 7.46 -0.68
N LEU A 116 -12.25 7.49 -1.92
CA LEU A 116 -11.72 8.69 -2.55
C LEU A 116 -12.78 9.75 -2.79
N ALA A 117 -13.94 9.39 -3.33
CA ALA A 117 -15.04 10.33 -3.56
C ALA A 117 -15.51 10.96 -2.25
N CYS A 118 -15.53 10.20 -1.15
CA CYS A 118 -15.90 10.75 0.15
C CYS A 118 -14.81 11.66 0.74
N LEU A 119 -13.57 11.17 0.84
CA LEU A 119 -12.47 11.91 1.46
C LEU A 119 -12.08 13.15 0.67
N SER A 120 -12.00 13.08 -0.66
CA SER A 120 -11.63 14.25 -1.47
C SER A 120 -12.66 15.40 -1.39
N ARG A 121 -13.92 15.10 -1.04
CA ARG A 121 -14.97 16.10 -0.83
C ARG A 121 -15.00 16.67 0.60
N GLY A 122 -13.97 16.41 1.42
CA GLY A 122 -13.93 16.91 2.79
C GLY A 122 -14.91 16.19 3.72
N ARG A 123 -15.28 14.94 3.42
CA ARG A 123 -16.21 14.14 4.24
C ARG A 123 -15.50 12.95 4.86
N GLN A 124 -15.87 12.61 6.10
CA GLN A 124 -15.44 11.37 6.74
C GLN A 124 -16.16 10.18 6.10
N LEU A 125 -15.51 9.01 6.09
CA LEU A 125 -16.07 7.78 5.52
C LEU A 125 -17.36 7.29 6.22
N SER A 126 -17.64 7.75 7.45
CA SER A 126 -18.92 7.53 8.13
C SER A 126 -20.10 8.23 7.44
N ALA A 127 -19.85 9.34 6.73
CA ALA A 127 -20.83 10.09 5.95
C ALA A 127 -21.03 9.52 4.54
N MET A 128 -20.46 8.34 4.24
CA MET A 128 -20.54 7.76 2.90
C MET A 128 -21.99 7.55 2.43
N ARG A 129 -22.94 7.25 3.34
CA ARG A 129 -24.36 7.07 2.98
C ARG A 129 -24.96 8.28 2.25
N SER A 130 -24.55 9.49 2.61
CA SER A 130 -25.01 10.75 2.01
C SER A 130 -24.09 11.26 0.89
N LEU A 131 -23.19 10.42 0.36
CA LEU A 131 -22.28 10.80 -0.72
C LEU A 131 -22.98 11.47 -1.92
N PRO A 132 -24.15 11.02 -2.42
CA PRO A 132 -24.86 11.71 -3.51
C PRO A 132 -25.15 13.19 -3.27
N GLU A 133 -25.27 13.62 -2.02
CA GLU A 133 -25.54 15.02 -1.64
C GLU A 133 -24.32 15.92 -1.85
N PHE A 134 -23.11 15.33 -1.84
CA PHE A 134 -21.85 16.08 -1.89
C PHE A 134 -21.10 15.92 -3.21
N MET A 135 -21.61 15.09 -4.12
CA MET A 135 -21.03 14.90 -5.44
C MET A 135 -21.22 16.14 -6.33
N PRO A 136 -20.27 16.45 -7.23
CA PRO A 136 -20.43 17.55 -8.18
C PRO A 136 -21.63 17.31 -9.10
N ARG A 137 -22.30 18.40 -9.51
CA ARG A 137 -23.53 18.35 -10.33
C ARG A 137 -23.40 19.24 -11.55
N SER A 138 -23.98 18.76 -12.65
CA SER A 138 -24.20 19.52 -13.88
C SER A 138 -25.30 20.57 -13.69
N ALA A 139 -25.44 21.48 -14.66
CA ALA A 139 -26.51 22.50 -14.66
C ALA A 139 -27.93 21.90 -14.62
N ASP A 140 -28.11 20.69 -15.17
CA ASP A 140 -29.38 19.97 -15.21
C ASP A 140 -29.65 19.16 -13.92
N GLY A 141 -28.79 19.32 -12.90
CA GLY A 141 -28.96 18.69 -11.59
C GLY A 141 -28.44 17.24 -11.48
N LEU A 142 -28.05 16.64 -12.60
CA LEU A 142 -27.43 15.30 -12.63
C LEU A 142 -26.05 15.33 -11.96
N ILE A 143 -25.66 14.24 -11.29
CA ILE A 143 -24.29 14.09 -10.80
C ILE A 143 -23.35 14.06 -12.00
N ASP A 144 -22.33 14.91 -11.99
CA ASP A 144 -21.29 14.95 -13.02
C ASP A 144 -19.90 14.82 -12.36
N PRO A 145 -19.33 13.61 -12.36
CA PRO A 145 -18.07 13.35 -11.69
C PRO A 145 -16.85 13.64 -12.57
N ALA A 146 -17.00 14.15 -13.80
CA ALA A 146 -15.90 14.19 -14.79
C ALA A 146 -14.63 14.90 -14.28
N ALA A 147 -14.77 16.08 -13.67
CA ALA A 147 -13.64 16.82 -13.13
C ALA A 147 -12.99 16.12 -11.92
N MET A 148 -13.81 15.52 -11.06
CA MET A 148 -13.35 14.69 -9.94
C MET A 148 -12.58 13.46 -10.42
N GLU A 149 -13.13 12.74 -11.41
CA GLU A 149 -12.51 11.56 -12.01
C GLU A 149 -11.10 11.90 -12.52
N ALA A 150 -11.00 12.95 -13.33
CA ALA A 150 -9.73 13.39 -13.91
C ALA A 150 -8.72 13.81 -12.82
N GLY A 151 -9.13 14.62 -11.85
CA GLY A 151 -8.26 15.07 -10.76
C GLY A 151 -7.76 13.92 -9.88
N LEU A 152 -8.63 12.96 -9.55
CA LEU A 152 -8.24 11.80 -8.76
C LEU A 152 -7.33 10.83 -9.52
N LEU A 153 -7.54 10.63 -10.83
CA LEU A 153 -6.63 9.83 -11.66
C LEU A 153 -5.24 10.47 -11.77
N ASP A 154 -5.18 11.80 -11.94
CA ASP A 154 -3.90 12.51 -11.99
C ASP A 154 -3.18 12.51 -10.64
N ALA A 155 -3.91 12.69 -9.53
CA ALA A 155 -3.34 12.51 -8.19
C ALA A 155 -2.82 11.08 -7.97
N ALA A 156 -3.57 10.06 -8.41
CA ALA A 156 -3.15 8.66 -8.30
C ALA A 156 -1.88 8.36 -9.10
N LYS A 157 -1.77 8.91 -10.32
CA LYS A 157 -0.56 8.81 -11.14
C LYS A 157 0.63 9.48 -10.47
N ALA A 158 0.45 10.67 -9.90
CA ALA A 158 1.50 11.38 -9.18
C ALA A 158 1.98 10.58 -7.96
N VAL A 159 1.05 10.15 -7.09
CA VAL A 159 1.36 9.31 -5.92
C VAL A 159 2.05 8.00 -6.31
N GLN A 160 1.61 7.35 -7.38
CA GLN A 160 2.26 6.15 -7.91
C GLN A 160 3.70 6.44 -8.35
N SER A 161 3.95 7.57 -9.01
CA SER A 161 5.30 7.96 -9.42
C SER A 161 6.24 8.22 -8.24
N TRP A 162 5.72 8.72 -7.12
CA TRP A 162 6.50 9.01 -5.92
C TRP A 162 6.83 7.75 -5.10
N ILE A 163 5.92 6.77 -5.06
CA ILE A 163 6.04 5.58 -4.21
C ILE A 163 6.62 4.36 -4.95
N SER A 164 6.28 4.17 -6.23
CA SER A 164 6.71 3.00 -7.01
C SER A 164 8.23 2.79 -7.13
N PRO A 165 9.10 3.82 -7.07
CA PRO A 165 10.55 3.61 -6.98
C PRO A 165 10.94 2.72 -5.79
N TYR A 166 10.15 2.74 -4.71
CA TYR A 166 10.40 2.00 -3.49
C TYR A 166 9.51 0.76 -3.32
N THR A 167 8.40 0.63 -4.04
CA THR A 167 7.48 -0.52 -3.89
C THR A 167 7.53 -1.53 -5.03
N SER A 168 8.11 -1.16 -6.18
CA SER A 168 8.13 -2.02 -7.38
C SER A 168 9.17 -3.16 -7.36
N LEU A 169 10.09 -3.17 -6.39
CA LEU A 169 11.05 -4.25 -6.22
C LEU A 169 10.34 -5.55 -5.83
N ARG A 170 10.52 -6.62 -6.63
CA ARG A 170 9.76 -7.86 -6.48
C ARG A 170 10.18 -8.69 -5.27
N LEU A 171 11.38 -8.48 -4.72
CA LEU A 171 11.98 -9.32 -3.69
C LEU A 171 11.89 -10.81 -4.11
N ASN A 172 11.15 -11.64 -3.34
CA ASN A 172 10.94 -13.08 -3.59
C ASN A 172 9.93 -13.40 -4.70
N SER A 173 9.14 -12.43 -5.14
CA SER A 173 7.98 -12.67 -5.98
C SER A 173 8.36 -12.99 -7.44
N GLN A 174 7.68 -13.98 -8.02
CA GLN A 174 7.86 -14.38 -9.42
C GLN A 174 6.78 -13.74 -10.31
N GLY A 175 7.18 -12.97 -11.31
CA GLY A 175 6.25 -12.31 -12.24
C GLY A 175 5.86 -10.89 -11.81
N VAL A 176 5.21 -10.17 -12.73
CA VAL A 176 4.81 -8.77 -12.52
C VAL A 176 3.60 -8.67 -11.58
N ASP A 177 2.71 -9.66 -11.62
CA ASP A 177 1.42 -9.66 -10.90
C ASP A 177 1.51 -10.18 -9.45
N SER A 178 2.72 -10.44 -8.96
CA SER A 178 2.95 -11.04 -7.63
C SER A 178 3.60 -10.09 -6.63
N ILE A 179 3.60 -8.79 -6.93
CA ILE A 179 4.11 -7.76 -6.00
C ILE A 179 3.21 -7.73 -4.77
N GLU A 180 3.75 -8.18 -3.65
CA GLU A 180 3.06 -8.14 -2.37
C GLU A 180 3.03 -6.72 -1.83
N ILE A 181 1.82 -6.19 -1.69
CA ILE A 181 1.54 -4.87 -1.12
C ILE A 181 1.49 -4.98 0.41
N ALA A 182 2.24 -4.10 1.07
CA ALA A 182 2.35 -4.06 2.53
C ALA A 182 1.42 -3.02 3.18
N HIS A 183 0.93 -2.05 2.40
CA HIS A 183 0.02 -1.00 2.85
C HIS A 183 -1.45 -1.47 2.80
N GLY A 184 -2.29 -0.82 3.60
CA GLY A 184 -3.74 -0.95 3.47
C GLY A 184 -4.31 0.04 2.45
N GLU A 185 -5.51 -0.22 1.96
CA GLU A 185 -6.19 0.65 0.98
C GLU A 185 -6.34 2.10 1.47
N LEU A 186 -6.78 2.29 2.72
CA LEU A 186 -7.03 3.63 3.27
C LEU A 186 -5.76 4.49 3.38
N GLN A 187 -4.60 3.87 3.53
CA GLN A 187 -3.32 4.58 3.47
C GLN A 187 -3.14 5.24 2.12
N ILE A 188 -3.23 4.46 1.04
CA ILE A 188 -3.08 4.95 -0.33
C ILE A 188 -4.18 5.92 -0.70
N VAL A 189 -5.43 5.59 -0.39
CA VAL A 189 -6.57 6.48 -0.62
C VAL A 189 -6.34 7.84 0.05
N SER A 190 -5.86 7.88 1.29
CA SER A 190 -5.59 9.15 1.98
C SER A 190 -4.46 9.94 1.31
N MET A 191 -3.44 9.27 0.77
CA MET A 191 -2.33 9.92 0.06
C MET A 191 -2.80 10.52 -1.26
N ILE A 192 -3.61 9.78 -2.03
CA ILE A 192 -4.21 10.25 -3.30
C ILE A 192 -5.18 11.42 -3.03
N ALA A 193 -6.09 11.26 -2.06
CA ALA A 193 -7.03 12.31 -1.70
C ALA A 193 -6.31 13.57 -1.21
N ARG A 194 -5.21 13.42 -0.45
CA ARG A 194 -4.41 14.56 0.00
C ARG A 194 -3.71 15.27 -1.17
N ALA A 195 -3.13 14.52 -2.12
CA ALA A 195 -2.52 15.11 -3.30
C ALA A 195 -3.56 15.86 -4.16
N ALA A 196 -4.77 15.30 -4.28
CA ALA A 196 -5.87 15.96 -4.98
C ALA A 196 -6.33 17.24 -4.26
N ALA A 197 -6.54 17.18 -2.94
CA ALA A 197 -6.92 18.33 -2.12
C ALA A 197 -5.90 19.48 -2.17
N GLY A 198 -4.61 19.16 -2.34
CA GLY A 198 -3.54 20.15 -2.50
C GLY A 198 -3.55 20.87 -3.84
N ARG A 199 -4.00 20.19 -4.92
CA ARG A 199 -3.97 20.75 -6.28
C ARG A 199 -5.29 21.35 -6.74
N TRP A 200 -6.41 20.79 -6.35
CA TRP A 200 -7.73 21.23 -6.82
C TRP A 200 -8.61 21.72 -5.67
N ASN A 201 -9.58 22.57 -6.02
CA ASN A 201 -10.70 22.94 -5.17
C ASN A 201 -11.68 21.76 -5.04
N THR A 202 -11.25 20.69 -4.37
CA THR A 202 -11.98 19.43 -4.33
C THR A 202 -13.26 19.49 -3.50
N GLN A 203 -13.51 20.54 -2.71
CA GLN A 203 -14.80 20.78 -2.05
C GLN A 203 -15.77 21.60 -2.93
N GLY A 204 -15.25 22.29 -3.96
CA GLY A 204 -16.00 23.08 -4.91
C GLY A 204 -16.05 22.45 -6.30
N ASP A 205 -15.59 23.23 -7.28
CA ASP A 205 -15.69 22.99 -8.72
C ASP A 205 -14.51 22.24 -9.33
N TRP A 206 -13.55 21.81 -8.52
CA TRP A 206 -12.30 21.17 -8.97
C TRP A 206 -11.41 22.08 -9.83
N SER A 207 -11.51 23.40 -9.70
CA SER A 207 -10.53 24.32 -10.28
C SER A 207 -9.14 24.06 -9.68
N GLU A 208 -8.09 24.24 -10.47
CA GLU A 208 -6.71 24.15 -9.98
C GLU A 208 -6.41 25.31 -9.02
N LYS A 209 -5.65 25.04 -7.95
CA LYS A 209 -5.28 26.01 -6.91
C LYS A 209 -3.94 26.65 -7.23
N ASP A 210 -3.75 27.92 -6.89
CA ASP A 210 -2.44 28.56 -7.02
C ASP A 210 -1.39 27.90 -6.11
N GLY A 211 -0.16 27.75 -6.62
CA GLY A 211 0.98 27.22 -5.86
C GLY A 211 0.95 25.70 -5.61
N TRP A 212 0.06 24.96 -6.28
CA TRP A 212 -0.05 23.51 -6.13
C TRP A 212 1.24 22.77 -6.48
N GLU A 213 2.06 23.30 -7.40
CA GLU A 213 3.32 22.67 -7.81
C GLU A 213 4.30 22.57 -6.63
N ASP A 214 4.31 23.57 -5.75
CA ASP A 214 5.17 23.57 -4.57
C ASP A 214 4.65 22.62 -3.49
N ASP A 215 3.32 22.49 -3.32
CA ASP A 215 2.73 21.45 -2.46
C ASP A 215 3.09 20.06 -2.98
N TRP A 216 2.97 19.80 -4.28
CA TRP A 216 3.33 18.52 -4.90
C TRP A 216 4.82 18.21 -4.80
N LYS A 217 5.72 19.18 -4.96
CA LYS A 217 7.16 18.98 -4.71
C LYS A 217 7.44 18.60 -3.25
N ALA A 218 6.72 19.20 -2.30
CA ALA A 218 6.86 18.86 -0.89
C ALA A 218 6.34 17.43 -0.60
N LEU A 219 5.19 17.07 -1.18
CA LEU A 219 4.63 15.72 -1.11
C LEU A 219 5.58 14.68 -1.74
N GLU A 220 6.11 14.92 -2.94
CA GLU A 220 7.06 14.02 -3.60
C GLU A 220 8.27 13.69 -2.70
N LYS A 221 8.76 14.69 -1.97
CA LYS A 221 9.89 14.52 -1.04
C LYS A 221 9.50 13.75 0.23
N ALA A 222 8.40 14.11 0.87
CA ALA A 222 8.06 13.65 2.22
C ALA A 222 7.16 12.41 2.25
N MET A 223 6.27 12.25 1.27
CA MET A 223 5.25 11.21 1.24
C MET A 223 5.84 9.78 1.29
N PRO A 224 6.93 9.44 0.58
CA PRO A 224 7.55 8.11 0.71
C PRO A 224 8.08 7.80 2.12
N GLN A 225 8.52 8.83 2.85
CA GLN A 225 9.01 8.69 4.23
C GLN A 225 7.86 8.30 5.17
N HIS A 226 6.76 9.04 5.10
CA HIS A 226 5.54 8.77 5.87
C HIS A 226 4.90 7.45 5.48
N TYR A 227 4.89 7.10 4.19
CA TYR A 227 4.39 5.80 3.73
C TYR A 227 5.06 4.64 4.48
N LEU A 228 6.39 4.68 4.58
CA LEU A 228 7.14 3.62 5.23
C LEU A 228 6.91 3.63 6.75
N LEU A 229 6.94 4.81 7.39
CA LEU A 229 6.73 4.91 8.83
C LEU A 229 5.33 4.46 9.25
N ASP A 230 4.29 4.84 8.50
CA ASP A 230 2.92 4.38 8.75
C ASP A 230 2.80 2.84 8.77
N ILE A 231 3.60 2.14 7.95
CA ILE A 231 3.67 0.67 7.92
C ILE A 231 4.46 0.13 9.13
N ILE A 232 5.57 0.77 9.48
CA ILE A 232 6.48 0.35 10.56
C ILE A 232 5.84 0.55 11.94
N GLU A 233 5.16 1.66 12.15
CA GLU A 233 4.43 2.01 13.36
C GLU A 233 3.04 1.37 13.44
N GLU A 234 2.61 0.73 12.34
CA GLU A 234 1.28 0.13 12.20
C GLU A 234 0.16 1.16 12.44
N THR A 235 0.35 2.41 11.98
CA THR A 235 -0.56 3.56 12.14
C THR A 235 -1.99 3.22 11.71
N TRP A 236 -2.12 2.43 10.65
CA TRP A 236 -3.40 2.02 10.08
C TRP A 236 -4.06 0.88 10.87
N ARG A 237 -4.02 0.99 12.20
CA ARG A 237 -4.75 0.16 13.17
C ARG A 237 -5.53 1.08 14.11
N GLY A 238 -6.81 0.79 14.33
CA GLY A 238 -7.68 1.59 15.22
C GLY A 238 -8.76 2.37 14.48
N PRO A 239 -9.04 3.65 14.82
CA PRO A 239 -10.14 4.44 14.23
C PRO A 239 -9.80 4.89 12.81
N LEU A 240 -9.78 3.92 11.87
CA LEU A 240 -9.27 4.09 10.51
C LEU A 240 -9.91 5.25 9.75
N TYR A 241 -11.20 5.51 9.94
CA TYR A 241 -11.91 6.58 9.24
C TYR A 241 -11.45 7.96 9.71
N THR A 242 -11.18 8.12 11.01
CA THR A 242 -10.63 9.36 11.58
C THR A 242 -9.19 9.58 11.13
N ILE A 243 -8.38 8.52 11.14
CA ILE A 243 -6.99 8.59 10.64
C ILE A 243 -6.98 8.99 9.16
N ALA A 244 -7.77 8.31 8.32
CA ALA A 244 -7.87 8.61 6.90
C ALA A 244 -8.26 10.08 6.65
N PHE A 245 -9.25 10.58 7.39
CA PHE A 245 -9.68 11.98 7.27
C PHE A 245 -8.58 12.96 7.66
N ASN A 246 -7.94 12.77 8.83
CA ASN A 246 -6.91 13.68 9.35
C ASN A 246 -5.60 13.66 8.53
N ARG A 247 -5.40 12.62 7.70
CA ARG A 247 -4.31 12.53 6.73
C ARG A 247 -4.57 13.35 5.47
N VAL A 248 -5.83 13.67 5.19
CA VAL A 248 -6.26 14.45 4.02
C VAL A 248 -6.54 15.90 4.40
N TRP A 249 -7.23 16.12 5.52
CA TRP A 249 -7.72 17.42 5.94
C TRP A 249 -7.25 17.77 7.35
N GLN A 250 -7.14 19.07 7.60
CA GLN A 250 -6.94 19.68 8.91
C GLN A 250 -7.81 20.94 9.00
N SER A 251 -8.07 21.40 10.22
CA SER A 251 -8.75 22.67 10.48
C SER A 251 -8.00 23.40 11.60
N GLU A 252 -8.01 24.73 11.59
CA GLU A 252 -7.43 25.54 12.68
C GLU A 252 -8.22 25.38 13.99
N ASP A 253 -9.54 25.23 13.87
CA ASP A 253 -10.42 24.86 14.97
C ASP A 253 -10.95 23.44 14.75
N SER A 254 -10.68 22.54 15.70
CA SER A 254 -11.18 21.16 15.69
C SER A 254 -12.71 21.03 15.62
N ALA A 255 -13.46 22.10 15.92
CA ALA A 255 -14.91 22.16 15.77
C ALA A 255 -15.37 22.68 14.40
N ASP A 256 -14.49 23.29 13.60
CA ASP A 256 -14.80 23.82 12.27
C ASP A 256 -14.71 22.69 11.23
N THR A 257 -15.86 22.34 10.68
CA THR A 257 -16.00 21.32 9.63
C THR A 257 -16.28 21.92 8.25
N GLU A 258 -16.33 23.25 8.17
CA GLU A 258 -16.66 23.99 6.96
C GLU A 258 -15.40 24.57 6.31
N ASN A 259 -14.41 25.00 7.09
CA ASN A 259 -13.12 25.51 6.60
C ASN A 259 -12.01 24.45 6.75
N LEU A 260 -12.01 23.48 5.84
CA LEU A 260 -10.99 22.43 5.80
C LEU A 260 -9.82 22.84 4.90
N GLU A 261 -8.61 22.68 5.42
CA GLU A 261 -7.38 22.82 4.64
C GLU A 261 -6.73 21.46 4.39
N PRO A 262 -6.02 21.27 3.27
CA PRO A 262 -5.26 20.05 3.03
C PRO A 262 -4.20 19.82 4.12
N SER A 263 -4.25 18.65 4.77
CA SER A 263 -3.39 18.30 5.91
C SER A 263 -1.90 18.41 5.61
N ASP A 264 -1.13 18.95 6.54
CA ASP A 264 0.33 19.07 6.38
C ASP A 264 1.07 17.73 6.54
N TYR A 265 0.39 16.69 7.01
CA TYR A 265 1.05 15.45 7.44
C TYR A 265 2.00 14.88 6.37
N TYR A 266 1.49 14.60 5.16
CA TYR A 266 2.29 13.99 4.09
C TYR A 266 3.26 14.95 3.40
N LYS A 267 3.17 16.27 3.63
CA LYS A 267 4.05 17.28 3.01
C LYS A 267 5.25 17.66 3.90
N LYS A 268 5.19 17.36 5.20
CA LYS A 268 6.26 17.66 6.16
C LYS A 268 7.32 16.57 6.13
N PRO A 269 8.57 16.82 5.69
CA PRO A 269 9.63 15.83 5.77
C PRO A 269 9.88 15.41 7.22
N ILE A 270 10.25 14.15 7.42
CA ILE A 270 10.58 13.62 8.74
C ILE A 270 12.05 13.91 9.02
N GLU A 271 12.35 14.44 10.21
CA GLU A 271 13.71 14.67 10.67
C GLU A 271 14.46 13.36 10.88
N LYS A 272 15.76 13.34 10.54
CA LYS A 272 16.60 12.12 10.59
C LYS A 272 16.58 11.49 11.98
N GLU A 273 16.69 12.28 13.03
CA GLU A 273 16.72 11.83 14.42
C GLU A 273 15.41 11.14 14.82
N SER A 274 14.27 11.77 14.48
CA SER A 274 12.94 11.21 14.73
C SER A 274 12.72 9.92 13.96
N PHE A 275 13.15 9.86 12.69
CA PHE A 275 13.08 8.66 11.86
C PHE A 275 13.92 7.53 12.48
N ALA A 276 15.17 7.83 12.86
CA ALA A 276 16.08 6.86 13.47
C ALA A 276 15.51 6.26 14.76
N LEU A 277 14.92 7.09 15.63
CA LEU A 277 14.33 6.64 16.89
C LEU A 277 13.18 5.65 16.68
N ILE A 278 12.29 5.91 15.72
CA ILE A 278 11.18 5.01 15.38
C ILE A 278 11.71 3.68 14.83
N LEU A 279 12.68 3.76 13.91
CA LEU A 279 13.31 2.59 13.31
C LEU A 279 14.04 1.73 14.36
N ASP A 280 14.74 2.36 15.30
CA ASP A 280 15.45 1.65 16.36
C ASP A 280 14.48 0.98 17.35
N SER A 281 13.40 1.66 17.72
CA SER A 281 12.33 1.03 18.52
C SER A 281 11.75 -0.20 17.82
N TRP A 282 11.54 -0.11 16.51
CA TRP A 282 11.07 -1.25 15.72
C TRP A 282 12.10 -2.37 15.61
N PHE A 283 13.39 -2.02 15.45
CA PHE A 283 14.49 -2.99 15.38
C PHE A 283 14.69 -3.74 16.70
N GLU A 284 14.60 -3.09 17.86
CA GLU A 284 14.68 -3.78 19.14
C GLU A 284 13.57 -4.82 19.31
N LYS A 285 12.36 -4.56 18.77
CA LYS A 285 11.28 -5.57 18.72
C LYS A 285 11.59 -6.75 17.80
N GLN A 286 12.52 -6.60 16.84
CA GLN A 286 13.03 -7.70 16.01
C GLN A 286 14.12 -8.48 16.75
N MET A 287 15.04 -7.78 17.42
CA MET A 287 16.11 -8.36 18.24
C MET A 287 15.55 -9.21 19.40
N ALA A 288 14.40 -8.82 19.97
CA ALA A 288 13.74 -9.57 21.03
C ALA A 288 13.05 -10.88 20.56
N ARG A 289 13.03 -11.20 19.26
CA ARG A 289 12.33 -12.39 18.72
C ARG A 289 13.22 -13.62 18.79
N GLU A 290 13.14 -14.37 19.87
CA GLU A 290 13.91 -15.60 20.05
C GLU A 290 13.31 -16.76 19.24
N GLN A 291 14.11 -17.32 18.33
CA GLN A 291 13.69 -18.32 17.36
C GLN A 291 14.76 -19.38 17.15
N ARG A 292 14.34 -20.62 16.87
CA ARG A 292 15.22 -21.74 16.43
C ARG A 292 14.97 -22.17 15.00
N THR A 293 13.92 -21.65 14.38
CA THR A 293 13.46 -22.01 13.03
C THR A 293 13.20 -20.76 12.21
N ARG A 294 13.17 -20.93 10.89
CA ARG A 294 12.83 -19.86 9.96
C ARG A 294 11.39 -19.40 10.23
N SER A 295 11.21 -18.11 10.47
CA SER A 295 9.89 -17.50 10.56
C SER A 295 9.49 -16.83 9.25
N TYR A 296 8.19 -16.56 9.11
CA TYR A 296 7.67 -15.78 8.00
C TYR A 296 8.20 -14.34 8.05
N VAL A 297 8.74 -13.84 6.93
CA VAL A 297 9.14 -12.45 6.77
C VAL A 297 7.88 -11.60 6.60
N ARG A 298 7.63 -10.67 7.52
CA ARG A 298 6.37 -9.90 7.55
C ARG A 298 6.31 -8.89 6.41
N GLY A 299 5.10 -8.43 6.09
CA GLY A 299 4.88 -7.39 5.06
C GLY A 299 5.65 -6.10 5.35
N SER A 300 5.74 -5.68 6.62
CA SER A 300 6.53 -4.51 7.04
C SER A 300 8.04 -4.71 6.88
N ASP A 301 8.55 -5.91 7.19
CA ASP A 301 9.96 -6.25 6.96
C ASP A 301 10.29 -6.16 5.45
N LYS A 302 9.41 -6.72 4.60
CA LYS A 302 9.55 -6.63 3.13
C LYS A 302 9.48 -5.19 2.64
N ALA A 303 8.56 -4.38 3.16
CA ALA A 303 8.45 -2.96 2.81
C ALA A 303 9.76 -2.22 3.11
N LEU A 304 10.31 -2.37 4.31
CA LEU A 304 11.59 -1.76 4.66
C LEU A 304 12.72 -2.21 3.73
N LEU A 305 12.81 -3.52 3.44
CA LEU A 305 13.84 -4.05 2.54
C LEU A 305 13.73 -3.46 1.14
N ARG A 306 12.52 -3.26 0.60
CA ARG A 306 12.39 -2.60 -0.71
C ARG A 306 12.92 -1.17 -0.70
N PHE A 307 12.64 -0.43 0.37
CA PHE A 307 13.15 0.94 0.52
C PHE A 307 14.68 0.99 0.68
N VAL A 308 15.26 0.04 1.43
CA VAL A 308 16.71 -0.11 1.58
C VAL A 308 17.39 -0.43 0.25
N TYR A 309 16.79 -1.32 -0.56
CA TYR A 309 17.38 -1.75 -1.83
C TYR A 309 16.98 -0.92 -3.06
N ALA A 310 16.07 0.06 -2.92
CA ALA A 310 15.56 0.87 -4.03
C ALA A 310 16.67 1.60 -4.82
N GLY A 311 17.71 2.09 -4.13
CA GLY A 311 18.87 2.73 -4.75
C GLY A 311 19.97 1.76 -5.22
N ILE A 312 19.84 0.46 -4.95
CA ILE A 312 20.85 -0.57 -5.22
C ILE A 312 20.46 -1.39 -6.45
N VAL A 313 19.23 -1.90 -6.48
CA VAL A 313 18.75 -2.78 -7.56
C VAL A 313 18.19 -1.92 -8.68
N SER A 314 18.85 -1.92 -9.84
CA SER A 314 18.36 -1.18 -10.99
C SER A 314 17.04 -1.74 -11.53
N HIS A 315 16.29 -0.93 -12.27
CA HIS A 315 15.08 -1.40 -12.95
C HIS A 315 15.38 -2.58 -13.88
N LEU A 316 16.52 -2.53 -14.58
CA LEU A 316 16.97 -3.61 -15.46
C LEU A 316 17.25 -4.89 -14.66
N ASP A 317 17.96 -4.79 -13.54
CA ASP A 317 18.25 -5.95 -12.69
C ASP A 317 16.97 -6.58 -12.14
N ASN A 318 16.01 -5.79 -11.68
CA ASN A 318 14.71 -6.29 -11.20
C ASN A 318 13.86 -6.96 -12.32
N GLN A 319 14.14 -6.66 -13.59
CA GLN A 319 13.48 -7.32 -14.72
C GLN A 319 14.17 -8.62 -15.15
N ILE A 320 15.50 -8.63 -15.22
CA ILE A 320 16.27 -9.76 -15.76
C ILE A 320 16.64 -10.79 -14.69
N GLN A 321 16.87 -10.35 -13.45
CA GLN A 321 17.22 -11.21 -12.34
C GLN A 321 15.97 -11.65 -11.60
N THR A 322 16.05 -12.85 -11.04
CA THR A 322 15.15 -13.26 -9.99
C THR A 322 15.88 -13.14 -8.67
N PHE A 323 15.33 -12.35 -7.75
CA PHE A 323 15.89 -12.19 -6.42
C PHE A 323 15.20 -13.08 -5.39
N GLU A 324 15.93 -13.39 -4.33
CA GLU A 324 15.46 -14.13 -3.16
C GLU A 324 16.02 -13.47 -1.89
N LEU A 325 15.17 -13.31 -0.88
CA LEU A 325 15.55 -12.93 0.48
C LEU A 325 16.19 -14.14 1.15
N GLU A 326 17.46 -14.00 1.48
CA GLU A 326 18.25 -15.05 2.11
C GLU A 326 18.80 -14.60 3.46
N HIS A 327 19.02 -15.55 4.36
CA HIS A 327 19.66 -15.29 5.64
C HIS A 327 21.19 -15.28 5.45
N LEU A 328 21.85 -14.20 5.86
CA LEU A 328 23.31 -14.06 5.80
C LEU A 328 24.01 -15.14 6.62
N PHE A 329 23.52 -15.36 7.84
CA PHE A 329 23.82 -16.53 8.65
C PHE A 329 22.70 -17.56 8.45
N PRO A 330 22.97 -18.69 7.74
CA PRO A 330 21.93 -19.64 7.39
C PRO A 330 21.23 -20.21 8.62
N VAL A 331 19.91 -20.28 8.59
CA VAL A 331 19.06 -20.76 9.70
C VAL A 331 19.51 -22.12 10.25
N SER A 332 19.90 -23.04 9.36
CA SER A 332 20.36 -24.38 9.78
C SER A 332 21.68 -24.36 10.55
N ARG A 333 22.55 -23.38 10.27
CA ARG A 333 23.83 -23.21 10.96
C ARG A 333 23.62 -22.49 12.29
N LEU A 334 22.89 -21.38 12.31
CA LEU A 334 22.56 -20.69 13.57
C LEU A 334 21.88 -21.62 14.58
N ARG A 335 20.97 -22.50 14.12
CA ARG A 335 20.32 -23.48 15.00
C ARG A 335 21.31 -24.41 15.73
N GLN A 336 22.46 -24.70 15.13
CA GLN A 336 23.49 -25.56 15.74
C GLN A 336 24.30 -24.81 16.81
N GLU A 337 24.41 -23.49 16.67
CA GLU A 337 25.11 -22.62 17.64
C GLU A 337 24.25 -22.32 18.88
N ILE A 338 22.91 -22.39 18.78
CA ILE A 338 21.99 -22.09 19.88
C ILE A 338 22.02 -23.22 20.94
N PRO A 339 22.50 -22.95 22.17
CA PRO A 339 22.54 -23.95 23.25
C PRO A 339 21.15 -24.50 23.57
N GLU A 340 21.01 -25.78 23.94
CA GLU A 340 19.71 -26.40 24.25
C GLU A 340 18.92 -25.67 25.35
N ALA A 341 19.61 -25.02 26.29
CA ALA A 341 19.00 -24.25 27.37
C ALA A 341 18.35 -22.92 26.93
N GLU A 342 18.69 -22.40 25.75
CA GLU A 342 18.13 -21.15 25.24
C GLU A 342 16.83 -21.35 24.46
N SER A 343 15.94 -20.37 24.52
CA SER A 343 14.70 -20.30 23.72
C SER A 343 15.01 -20.13 22.22
N GLY A 344 16.04 -19.36 21.88
CA GLY A 344 16.47 -19.11 20.51
C GLY A 344 17.18 -17.77 20.35
N TRP A 345 17.61 -17.48 19.13
CA TRP A 345 18.26 -16.21 18.76
C TRP A 345 17.37 -15.41 17.80
N PRO A 346 17.65 -14.11 17.55
CA PRO A 346 16.95 -13.31 16.54
C PRO A 346 17.31 -13.73 15.11
N ILE A 347 17.00 -14.97 14.74
CA ILE A 347 17.34 -15.57 13.43
C ILE A 347 16.68 -14.79 12.29
N SER A 348 15.40 -14.46 12.42
CA SER A 348 14.64 -13.77 11.37
C SER A 348 14.69 -12.24 11.52
N CYS A 349 15.63 -11.71 12.31
CA CYS A 349 15.87 -10.27 12.36
C CYS A 349 16.20 -9.75 10.96
N ILE A 350 15.68 -8.59 10.62
CA ILE A 350 15.86 -8.00 9.29
C ILE A 350 17.35 -7.79 8.94
N ALA A 351 18.19 -7.52 9.93
CA ALA A 351 19.63 -7.38 9.74
C ALA A 351 20.33 -8.71 9.42
N ASN A 352 19.67 -9.85 9.56
CA ASN A 352 20.16 -11.13 9.02
C ASN A 352 19.68 -11.39 7.59
N LEU A 353 18.81 -10.55 7.02
CA LEU A 353 18.25 -10.75 5.68
C LEU A 353 18.99 -9.92 4.63
N ALA A 354 19.37 -10.55 3.52
CA ALA A 354 19.96 -9.92 2.35
C ALA A 354 19.25 -10.35 1.07
N LEU A 355 19.40 -9.53 0.02
CA LEU A 355 18.82 -9.82 -1.29
C LEU A 355 19.86 -10.47 -2.20
N PHE A 356 19.70 -11.76 -2.51
CA PHE A 356 20.57 -12.50 -3.41
C PHE A 356 19.86 -12.80 -4.73
N THR A 357 20.62 -12.99 -5.81
CA THR A 357 20.06 -13.62 -7.01
C THR A 357 19.72 -15.08 -6.68
N ARG A 358 18.69 -15.63 -7.33
CA ARG A 358 18.29 -17.03 -7.18
C ARG A 358 19.46 -17.99 -7.48
N ALA A 359 20.27 -17.67 -8.48
CA ALA A 359 21.43 -18.49 -8.84
C ALA A 359 22.43 -18.56 -7.67
N LEU A 360 22.86 -17.41 -7.17
CA LEU A 360 23.77 -17.31 -6.03
C LEU A 360 23.20 -18.00 -4.79
N ASN A 361 21.92 -17.79 -4.48
CA ASN A 361 21.29 -18.38 -3.30
C ASN A 361 21.34 -19.92 -3.35
N ARG A 362 21.05 -20.51 -4.53
CA ARG A 362 21.08 -21.96 -4.73
C ARG A 362 22.48 -22.54 -4.65
N GLU A 363 23.46 -21.86 -5.22
CA GLU A 363 24.86 -22.31 -5.21
C GLU A 363 25.49 -22.20 -3.82
N LYS A 364 25.26 -21.07 -3.11
CA LYS A 364 25.72 -20.87 -1.73
C LYS A 364 25.19 -21.97 -0.81
N SER A 365 23.94 -22.39 -1.03
CA SER A 365 23.29 -23.44 -0.22
C SER A 365 23.39 -23.07 1.28
N LYS A 366 23.93 -23.97 2.12
CA LYS A 366 24.06 -23.80 3.58
C LYS A 366 25.31 -23.03 4.02
N GLN A 367 26.15 -22.56 3.09
CA GLN A 367 27.34 -21.79 3.43
C GLN A 367 26.96 -20.36 3.83
N THR A 368 27.80 -19.73 4.64
CA THR A 368 27.81 -18.26 4.72
C THR A 368 28.37 -17.69 3.42
N ILE A 369 28.19 -16.38 3.19
CA ILE A 369 28.71 -15.76 1.96
C ILE A 369 30.25 -15.72 1.94
N SER A 370 30.92 -15.52 3.08
CA SER A 370 32.39 -15.60 3.19
C SER A 370 32.93 -16.98 2.80
N GLU A 371 32.32 -18.04 3.34
CA GLU A 371 32.70 -19.44 3.06
C GLU A 371 32.52 -19.79 1.57
N TYR A 372 31.50 -19.26 0.92
CA TYR A 372 31.25 -19.46 -0.51
C TYR A 372 32.26 -18.70 -1.37
N LEU A 373 32.53 -17.42 -1.07
CA LEU A 373 33.48 -16.59 -1.81
C LEU A 373 34.95 -17.01 -1.63
N ALA A 374 35.29 -17.69 -0.53
CA ALA A 374 36.62 -18.28 -0.36
C ALA A 374 36.93 -19.40 -1.37
N LYS A 375 35.89 -20.00 -1.97
CA LYS A 375 36.01 -21.15 -2.89
C LYS A 375 35.61 -20.83 -4.32
N ASN A 376 34.85 -19.74 -4.53
CA ASN A 376 34.24 -19.40 -5.81
C ASN A 376 34.55 -17.96 -6.17
N VAL A 377 34.81 -17.71 -7.46
CA VAL A 377 35.01 -16.36 -7.99
C VAL A 377 33.78 -15.97 -8.79
N LEU A 378 33.05 -14.98 -8.30
CA LEU A 378 31.90 -14.43 -9.01
C LEU A 378 32.33 -13.52 -10.17
N PRO A 379 31.59 -13.49 -11.29
CA PRO A 379 31.76 -12.47 -12.32
C PRO A 379 31.69 -11.06 -11.74
N ALA A 380 32.47 -10.11 -12.27
CA ALA A 380 32.56 -8.76 -11.73
C ALA A 380 31.21 -8.03 -11.57
N PRO A 381 30.25 -8.11 -12.53
CA PRO A 381 28.93 -7.50 -12.36
C PRO A 381 28.13 -8.11 -11.19
N GLU A 382 28.19 -9.43 -11.04
CA GLU A 382 27.49 -10.16 -9.97
C GLU A 382 28.12 -9.88 -8.60
N LYS A 383 29.46 -9.84 -8.53
CA LYS A 383 30.17 -9.48 -7.29
C LYS A 383 29.84 -8.05 -6.86
N LYS A 384 29.80 -7.10 -7.79
CA LYS A 384 29.43 -5.71 -7.50
C LYS A 384 28.01 -5.61 -6.95
N LEU A 385 27.04 -6.26 -7.59
CA LEU A 385 25.66 -6.26 -7.13
C LEU A 385 25.52 -6.92 -5.74
N LEU A 386 26.19 -8.05 -5.52
CA LEU A 386 26.25 -8.71 -4.22
C LEU A 386 26.79 -7.76 -3.14
N ASP A 387 27.93 -7.13 -3.38
CA ASP A 387 28.58 -6.25 -2.41
C ASP A 387 27.69 -5.06 -2.02
N GLN A 388 26.96 -4.52 -2.99
CA GLN A 388 25.99 -3.46 -2.72
C GLN A 388 24.78 -3.97 -1.93
N CYS A 389 24.29 -5.19 -2.21
CA CYS A 389 23.16 -5.80 -1.50
C CYS A 389 23.50 -6.33 -0.10
N LEU A 390 24.78 -6.62 0.19
CA LEU A 390 25.19 -7.14 1.50
C LEU A 390 25.01 -6.11 2.60
N LEU A 391 25.36 -4.85 2.34
CA LEU A 391 25.35 -3.76 3.34
C LEU A 391 26.19 -4.11 4.59
N CYS A 392 27.27 -4.86 4.38
CA CYS A 392 28.31 -5.19 5.33
C CYS A 392 29.49 -5.80 4.55
N ASP A 393 30.63 -6.00 5.21
CA ASP A 393 31.71 -6.80 4.63
C ASP A 393 31.29 -8.28 4.58
N SER A 394 31.49 -8.92 3.43
CA SER A 394 31.32 -10.37 3.30
C SER A 394 32.09 -11.17 4.37
N ALA A 395 33.27 -10.68 4.78
CA ALA A 395 34.10 -11.32 5.80
C ALA A 395 33.48 -11.27 7.20
N SER A 396 32.63 -10.29 7.51
CA SER A 396 31.93 -10.24 8.80
C SER A 396 30.80 -11.28 8.91
N VAL A 397 30.44 -11.93 7.80
CA VAL A 397 29.44 -12.99 7.76
C VAL A 397 30.14 -14.35 7.77
N SER A 398 30.78 -14.69 8.89
CA SER A 398 31.51 -15.94 9.09
C SER A 398 31.12 -16.62 10.39
N ILE A 399 31.05 -17.95 10.39
CA ILE A 399 30.94 -18.75 11.63
C ILE A 399 32.32 -19.35 11.88
N PRO A 400 33.02 -18.94 12.96
CA PRO A 400 34.32 -19.49 13.33
C PRO A 400 34.30 -21.00 13.58
N GLU A 401 35.46 -21.67 13.51
CA GLU A 401 35.57 -23.10 13.79
C GLU A 401 35.26 -23.45 15.26
N ASP A 402 35.52 -22.51 16.18
CA ASP A 402 35.21 -22.61 17.60
C ASP A 402 33.76 -22.21 17.95
N GLY A 403 32.95 -21.89 16.93
CA GLY A 403 31.53 -21.53 17.06
C GLY A 403 31.28 -20.03 17.04
N LEU A 404 30.01 -19.66 16.90
CA LEU A 404 29.56 -18.27 16.96
C LEU A 404 28.87 -18.05 18.31
N SER A 405 29.22 -16.99 19.05
CA SER A 405 28.48 -16.62 20.27
C SER A 405 27.24 -15.78 19.94
N ARG A 406 26.27 -15.77 20.86
CA ARG A 406 25.07 -14.93 20.76
C ARG A 406 25.44 -13.46 20.70
N GLU A 407 26.37 -13.02 21.54
CA GLU A 407 26.82 -11.63 21.62
C GLU A 407 27.47 -11.18 20.31
N ALA A 408 28.32 -12.03 19.71
CA ALA A 408 28.94 -11.74 18.42
C ALA A 408 27.91 -11.65 17.29
N TYR A 409 26.92 -12.55 17.29
CA TYR A 409 25.83 -12.50 16.33
C TYR A 409 24.96 -11.25 16.49
N GLU A 410 24.57 -10.91 17.72
CA GLU A 410 23.76 -9.72 18.00
C GLU A 410 24.52 -8.42 17.66
N GLU A 411 25.83 -8.36 17.91
CA GLU A 411 26.68 -7.23 17.54
C GLU A 411 26.77 -7.07 16.00
N PHE A 412 26.89 -8.19 15.27
CA PHE A 412 26.81 -8.16 13.81
C PHE A 412 25.48 -7.58 13.33
N LEU A 413 24.35 -8.01 13.91
CA LEU A 413 23.03 -7.50 13.53
C LEU A 413 22.91 -5.99 13.78
N ARG A 414 23.42 -5.49 14.90
CA ARG A 414 23.41 -4.07 15.26
C ARG A 414 24.27 -3.24 14.31
N THR A 415 25.48 -3.73 14.01
CA THR A 415 26.41 -3.06 13.08
C THR A 415 25.77 -2.95 11.70
N ARG A 416 25.28 -4.06 11.15
CA ARG A 416 24.64 -4.07 9.83
C ARG A 416 23.36 -3.23 9.81
N TRP A 417 22.60 -3.19 10.90
CA TRP A 417 21.42 -2.34 11.00
C TRP A 417 21.76 -0.85 10.85
N ALA A 418 22.87 -0.39 11.42
CA ALA A 418 23.31 0.99 11.25
C ALA A 418 23.56 1.32 9.77
N ASP A 419 24.24 0.44 9.04
CA ASP A 419 24.49 0.59 7.60
C ASP A 419 23.18 0.58 6.79
N MET A 420 22.26 -0.34 7.12
CA MET A 420 20.95 -0.40 6.48
C MET A 420 20.14 0.90 6.67
N LYS A 421 20.19 1.50 7.86
CA LYS A 421 19.52 2.78 8.14
C LYS A 421 20.14 3.93 7.33
N GLU A 422 21.45 4.03 7.25
CA GLU A 422 22.10 5.08 6.46
C GLU A 422 21.77 4.96 4.96
N HIS A 423 21.75 3.74 4.42
CA HIS A 423 21.28 3.50 3.06
C HIS A 423 19.81 3.89 2.85
N LEU A 424 18.94 3.55 3.81
CA LEU A 424 17.54 3.96 3.78
C LEU A 424 17.38 5.48 3.76
N PHE A 425 18.09 6.20 4.64
CA PHE A 425 18.06 7.66 4.71
C PHE A 425 18.58 8.31 3.43
N HIS A 426 19.65 7.76 2.85
CA HIS A 426 20.16 8.20 1.56
C HIS A 426 19.11 8.05 0.46
N ASN A 427 18.48 6.87 0.34
CA ASN A 427 17.46 6.61 -0.68
C ASN A 427 16.26 7.55 -0.52
N LEU A 428 15.84 7.83 0.70
CA LEU A 428 14.71 8.70 1.01
C LEU A 428 15.06 10.21 1.05
N LYS A 429 16.32 10.56 0.79
CA LYS A 429 16.84 11.95 0.87
C LYS A 429 16.47 12.63 2.19
N VAL A 430 16.50 11.86 3.29
CA VAL A 430 16.24 12.37 4.63
C VAL A 430 17.37 13.34 4.97
N SER A 431 17.02 14.60 5.18
CA SER A 431 18.01 15.66 5.42
C SER A 431 18.60 15.50 6.83
N ALA A 432 19.91 15.67 6.97
CA ALA A 432 20.51 15.89 8.28
C ALA A 432 19.99 17.24 8.81
N SER A 433 19.58 17.27 10.07
CA SER A 433 19.11 18.48 10.75
C SER A 433 20.22 19.53 10.87
#